data_AF-A0A2M9XYL1-F1
#
_entry.id   AF-A0A2M9XYL1-F1
#
_cell.length_a   1.000
_cell.length_b   1.000
_cell.length_c   1.000
_cell.angle_alpha   90.00
_cell.angle_beta   90.00
_cell.angle_gamma   90.00
#
_symmetry.space_group_name_H-M   'P 1'
#
loop_
_entity.id
_entity.type
_entity.pdbx_description
1 polymer ?
#
loop_
_entity_poly.entity_id
_entity_poly.type
_entity_poly.pdbx_seq_one_letter_code
_entity_poly.pdbx_strand_id
1 'polypeptide(L)'
;MNRNFGLTNSLLYDWIPEYEFNSYDLSELLVLNEELEKECKSIESEFKIFLAIYKKGTVAKPKGLCTTFKYADLGDKALLTFQKFENKINGNILVAYANPLERW
;
A
#
# COMPACT_ATOMS: atom_id res chain seq x y z
N MET A 1 15.45 6.38 16.17
CA MET A 1 13.98 6.53 16.16
C MET A 1 13.45 5.85 14.92
N ASN A 2 12.57 4.85 15.08
CA ASN A 2 12.03 4.10 13.97
C ASN A 2 11.12 5.04 13.14
N ARG A 3 11.51 5.37 11.91
CA ARG A 3 10.79 6.35 11.06
C ARG A 3 9.39 5.88 10.67
N ASN A 4 9.07 4.62 10.95
CA ASN A 4 7.87 3.91 10.53
C ASN A 4 6.86 3.69 11.67
N PHE A 5 7.01 4.33 12.84
CA PHE A 5 6.16 4.09 14.03
C PHE A 5 4.65 4.31 13.78
N GLY A 6 4.28 5.17 12.81
CA GLY A 6 2.89 5.32 12.41
C GLY A 6 2.34 4.11 11.67
N LEU A 7 3.17 3.45 10.86
CA LEU A 7 2.78 2.30 10.03
C LEU A 7 2.59 1.03 10.86
N THR A 8 3.32 0.88 11.97
CA THR A 8 3.19 -0.27 12.88
C THR A 8 1.84 -0.32 13.63
N ASN A 9 1.08 0.76 13.61
CA ASN A 9 -0.28 0.81 14.19
C ASN A 9 -1.38 0.75 13.12
N SER A 10 -1.00 0.68 11.84
CA SER A 10 -1.92 0.65 10.71
C SER A 10 -2.23 -0.79 10.36
N LEU A 11 -3.51 -1.13 10.30
CA LEU A 11 -3.93 -2.47 9.86
C LEU A 11 -3.57 -2.68 8.39
N LEU A 12 -3.53 -1.60 7.61
CA LEU A 12 -3.27 -1.65 6.16
C LEU A 12 -1.96 -2.37 5.83
N TYR A 13 -0.90 -2.14 6.61
CA TYR A 13 0.45 -2.58 6.31
C TYR A 13 0.93 -3.83 7.06
N ASP A 14 0.02 -4.55 7.74
CA ASP A 14 0.32 -5.78 8.50
C ASP A 14 0.94 -6.91 7.64
N TRP A 15 0.80 -6.84 6.32
CA TRP A 15 1.36 -7.82 5.39
C TRP A 15 2.86 -7.63 5.13
N ILE A 16 3.45 -6.48 5.47
CA ILE A 16 4.89 -6.25 5.35
C ILE A 16 5.58 -6.96 6.53
N PRO A 17 6.51 -7.90 6.30
CA PRO A 17 7.21 -8.56 7.39
C PRO A 17 8.03 -7.58 8.25
N GLU A 18 8.11 -7.82 9.56
CA GLU A 18 8.81 -6.91 10.50
C GLU A 18 10.30 -6.70 10.17
N TYR A 19 10.97 -7.72 9.64
CA TYR A 19 12.36 -7.60 9.20
C TYR A 19 12.50 -6.67 7.98
N GLU A 20 11.48 -6.62 7.12
CA GLU A 20 11.41 -5.75 5.93
C GLU A 20 11.08 -4.31 6.29
N PHE A 21 10.26 -4.12 7.34
CA PHE A 21 9.91 -2.81 7.88
C PHE A 21 11.12 -1.98 8.30
N ASN A 22 12.20 -2.64 8.72
CA ASN A 22 13.43 -1.98 9.16
C ASN A 22 14.47 -1.82 8.03
N SER A 23 14.30 -2.53 6.89
CA SER A 23 15.24 -2.49 5.76
C SER A 23 14.77 -1.66 4.57
N TYR A 24 13.45 -1.43 4.43
CA TYR A 24 12.87 -0.65 3.33
C TYR A 24 12.65 0.83 3.67
N ASP A 25 12.76 1.67 2.65
CA ASP A 25 12.34 3.08 2.74
C ASP A 25 10.83 3.18 2.54
N LEU A 26 10.12 3.32 3.67
CA LEU A 26 8.66 3.43 3.73
C LEU A 26 8.21 4.86 4.06
N SER A 27 9.09 5.87 4.01
CA SER A 27 8.80 7.23 4.50
C SER A 27 7.67 7.94 3.75
N GLU A 28 7.40 7.50 2.52
CA GLU A 28 6.38 8.06 1.63
C GLU A 28 5.01 7.40 1.79
N LEU A 29 4.92 6.31 2.56
CA LEU A 29 3.64 5.71 2.90
C LEU A 29 2.84 6.60 3.84
N LEU A 30 1.53 6.57 3.63
CA LEU A 30 0.56 7.31 4.43
C LEU A 30 -0.25 6.34 5.28
N VAL A 31 -0.46 6.72 6.54
CA VAL A 31 -1.42 6.06 7.44
C VAL A 31 -2.76 6.75 7.26
N LEU A 32 -3.79 5.99 6.93
CA LEU A 32 -5.14 6.52 6.78
C LEU A 32 -5.86 6.58 8.14
N ASN A 33 -7.06 7.15 8.15
CA ASN A 33 -7.96 6.94 9.27
C ASN A 33 -8.52 5.49 9.25
N GLU A 34 -9.01 5.02 10.40
CA GLU A 34 -9.46 3.65 10.60
C GLU A 34 -10.59 3.22 9.64
N GLU A 35 -11.50 4.13 9.28
CA GLU A 35 -12.60 3.84 8.34
C GLU A 35 -12.05 3.49 6.95
N LEU A 36 -11.14 4.32 6.44
CA LEU A 36 -10.53 4.10 5.13
C LEU A 36 -9.57 2.90 5.13
N GLU A 37 -8.90 2.60 6.24
CA GLU A 37 -8.09 1.37 6.36
C GLU A 37 -8.94 0.10 6.27
N LYS A 38 -10.11 0.07 6.92
CA LYS A 38 -11.05 -1.05 6.84
C LYS A 38 -11.60 -1.24 5.43
N GLU A 39 -11.88 -0.14 4.74
CA GLU A 39 -12.29 -0.19 3.34
C GLU A 39 -11.16 -0.74 2.45
N CYS A 40 -9.91 -0.31 2.63
CA CYS A 40 -8.76 -0.88 1.94
C CYS A 40 -8.64 -2.39 2.18
N LYS A 41 -8.79 -2.86 3.43
CA LYS A 41 -8.73 -4.29 3.76
C LYS A 41 -9.84 -5.10 3.08
N SER A 42 -11.03 -4.51 2.96
CA SER A 42 -12.13 -5.14 2.24
C SER A 42 -11.79 -5.29 0.75
N ILE A 43 -11.19 -4.27 0.15
CA ILE A 43 -10.71 -4.29 -1.24
C ILE A 43 -9.57 -5.32 -1.42
N GLU A 44 -8.57 -5.32 -0.55
CA GLU A 44 -7.47 -6.31 -0.53
C GLU A 44 -8.01 -7.75 -0.52
N SER A 45 -9.02 -8.01 0.34
CA SER A 45 -9.63 -9.33 0.47
C SER A 45 -10.45 -9.74 -0.74
N GLU A 46 -11.20 -8.80 -1.34
CA GLU A 46 -12.02 -9.03 -2.55
C GLU A 46 -11.14 -9.40 -3.74
N PHE A 47 -10.07 -8.65 -3.97
CA PHE A 47 -9.22 -8.80 -5.17
C PHE A 47 -7.99 -9.66 -4.96
N LYS A 48 -7.75 -10.16 -3.74
CA LYS A 48 -6.57 -10.98 -3.39
C LYS A 48 -5.27 -10.27 -3.73
N ILE A 49 -5.11 -9.07 -3.17
CA ILE A 49 -3.97 -8.17 -3.37
C ILE A 49 -3.63 -7.47 -2.07
N PHE A 50 -2.46 -6.84 -2.04
CA PHE A 50 -2.07 -5.91 -0.97
C PHE A 50 -2.12 -4.47 -1.49
N LEU A 51 -2.49 -3.54 -0.62
CA LEU A 51 -2.58 -2.13 -0.93
C LEU A 51 -1.55 -1.34 -0.14
N ALA A 52 -0.96 -0.36 -0.81
CA ALA A 52 -0.19 0.68 -0.16
C ALA A 52 -0.60 2.05 -0.66
N ILE A 53 -0.60 3.04 0.23
CA ILE A 53 -0.98 4.40 -0.10
C ILE A 53 0.21 5.32 0.10
N TYR A 54 0.52 6.06 -0.94
CA TYR A 54 1.65 6.99 -0.99
C TYR A 54 1.17 8.43 -0.99
N LYS A 55 2.00 9.30 -0.40
CA LYS A 55 1.84 10.76 -0.50
C LYS A 55 1.91 11.19 -1.96
N LYS A 56 1.15 12.23 -2.31
CA LYS A 56 1.21 12.84 -3.65
C LYS A 56 2.64 13.28 -3.99
N GLY A 57 3.09 13.02 -5.23
CA GLY A 57 4.42 13.41 -5.68
C GLY A 57 5.54 12.46 -5.22
N THR A 58 5.18 11.28 -4.69
CA THR A 58 6.15 10.24 -4.35
C THR A 58 6.96 9.83 -5.57
N VAL A 59 8.28 9.75 -5.39
CA VAL A 59 9.22 9.20 -6.37
C VAL A 59 9.65 7.82 -5.89
N ALA A 60 9.75 6.86 -6.81
CA ALA A 60 10.27 5.53 -6.49
C ALA A 60 11.71 5.65 -5.92
N LYS A 61 11.92 5.09 -4.73
CA LYS A 61 13.22 5.12 -4.04
C LYS A 61 13.88 3.75 -4.07
N PRO A 62 15.23 3.67 -4.08
CA PRO A 62 15.93 2.41 -3.89
C PRO A 62 15.47 1.72 -2.60
N LYS A 63 15.17 0.42 -2.67
CA LYS A 63 14.63 -0.34 -1.53
C LYS A 63 13.27 0.18 -1.03
N GLY A 64 12.51 0.92 -1.85
CA GLY A 64 11.09 1.19 -1.58
C GLY A 64 10.23 0.05 -2.15
N LEU A 65 9.00 -0.12 -1.64
CA LEU A 65 8.13 -1.23 -2.08
C LEU A 65 7.96 -1.27 -3.61
N CYS A 66 7.77 -0.11 -4.26
CA CYS A 66 7.65 0.01 -5.72
C CYS A 66 8.85 -0.58 -6.49
N THR A 67 10.04 -0.55 -5.90
CA THR A 67 11.27 -1.06 -6.53
C THR A 67 11.61 -2.48 -6.10
N THR A 68 10.91 -3.01 -5.11
CA THR A 68 11.22 -4.31 -4.49
C THR A 68 10.19 -5.37 -4.87
N PHE A 69 8.90 -5.04 -4.79
CA PHE A 69 7.80 -5.97 -4.98
C PHE A 69 7.10 -5.77 -6.32
N LYS A 70 6.61 -6.86 -6.88
CA LYS A 70 5.80 -6.86 -8.09
C LYS A 70 4.42 -6.28 -7.81
N TYR A 71 3.94 -5.51 -8.79
CA TYR A 71 2.58 -5.00 -8.80
C TYR A 71 1.58 -6.13 -9.09
N ALA A 72 0.36 -5.99 -8.58
CA ALA A 72 -0.72 -6.89 -8.93
C ALA A 72 -1.21 -6.62 -10.36
N ASP A 73 -1.55 -7.69 -11.07
CA ASP A 73 -2.33 -7.58 -12.31
C ASP A 73 -3.80 -7.37 -11.96
N LEU A 74 -4.39 -6.28 -12.44
CA LEU A 74 -5.73 -5.85 -12.07
C LEU A 74 -6.68 -5.96 -13.26
N GLY A 75 -7.75 -6.73 -13.10
CA GLY A 75 -8.86 -6.73 -14.05
C GLY A 75 -9.72 -5.45 -13.98
N ASP A 76 -10.55 -5.21 -14.99
CA ASP A 76 -11.34 -3.98 -15.14
C ASP A 76 -12.19 -3.61 -13.92
N LYS A 77 -12.77 -4.60 -13.24
CA LYS A 77 -13.57 -4.39 -12.01
C LYS A 77 -12.71 -3.81 -10.88
N ALA A 78 -11.50 -4.35 -10.70
CA ALA A 78 -10.58 -3.88 -9.67
C ALA A 78 -10.14 -2.44 -9.98
N LEU A 79 -9.76 -2.17 -11.23
CA LEU A 79 -9.36 -0.83 -11.67
C LEU A 79 -10.42 0.23 -11.36
N LEU A 80 -11.70 -0.04 -11.63
CA LEU A 80 -12.79 0.89 -11.34
C LEU A 80 -12.98 1.13 -9.83
N THR A 81 -12.89 0.08 -9.01
CA THR A 81 -12.94 0.21 -7.55
C THR A 81 -11.79 1.07 -7.03
N PHE A 82 -10.60 0.87 -7.59
CA PHE A 82 -9.38 1.58 -7.21
C PHE A 82 -9.47 3.06 -7.53
N GLN A 83 -9.89 3.40 -8.75
CA GLN A 83 -10.09 4.79 -9.16
C GLN A 83 -11.12 5.51 -8.28
N LYS A 84 -12.21 4.85 -7.89
CA LYS A 84 -13.20 5.40 -6.95
C LYS A 84 -12.57 5.67 -5.59
N PHE A 85 -11.76 4.74 -5.09
CA PHE A 85 -11.09 4.90 -3.81
C PHE A 85 -10.01 5.99 -3.86
N GLU A 86 -9.22 6.07 -4.93
CA GLU A 86 -8.23 7.13 -5.14
C GLU A 86 -8.85 8.54 -5.10
N ASN A 87 -10.02 8.69 -5.72
CA ASN A 87 -10.77 9.94 -5.65
C ASN A 87 -11.19 10.29 -4.20
N LYS A 88 -11.51 9.29 -3.38
CA LYS A 88 -11.89 9.47 -1.97
C LYS A 88 -10.71 9.91 -1.10
N ILE A 89 -9.51 9.39 -1.37
CA ILE A 89 -8.29 9.74 -0.62
C ILE A 89 -7.58 11.02 -1.12
N ASN A 90 -8.25 11.80 -1.98
CA ASN A 90 -7.94 13.18 -2.39
C ASN A 90 -6.47 13.45 -2.74
N GLY A 91 -5.96 12.74 -3.74
CA GLY A 91 -4.65 13.03 -4.35
C GLY A 91 -3.47 12.23 -3.80
N ASN A 92 -3.71 11.32 -2.84
CA ASN A 92 -2.76 10.26 -2.53
C ASN A 92 -2.78 9.19 -3.62
N ILE A 93 -1.67 8.47 -3.76
CA ILE A 93 -1.47 7.48 -4.83
C ILE A 93 -1.70 6.09 -4.23
N LEU A 94 -2.66 5.34 -4.77
CA LEU A 94 -2.94 3.97 -4.35
C LEU A 94 -2.14 3.00 -5.24
N VAL A 95 -1.46 2.04 -4.62
CA VAL A 95 -0.65 1.05 -5.33
C VAL A 95 -1.05 -0.35 -4.90
N ALA A 96 -1.28 -1.22 -5.87
CA ALA A 96 -1.61 -2.62 -5.69
C ALA A 96 -0.37 -3.50 -5.82
N TYR A 97 -0.14 -4.40 -4.86
CA TYR A 97 0.90 -5.41 -4.87
C TYR A 97 0.31 -6.82 -4.90
N ALA A 98 1.05 -7.75 -5.49
CA ALA A 98 0.67 -9.15 -5.52
C ALA A 98 0.48 -9.72 -4.10
N ASN A 99 -0.51 -10.61 -3.93
CA ASN A 99 -0.71 -11.39 -2.70
C ASN A 99 -0.71 -12.89 -3.06
N PRO A 100 0.28 -13.68 -2.61
CA PRO A 100 1.36 -13.29 -1.69
C PRO A 100 2.36 -12.31 -2.34
N LEU A 101 3.16 -11.63 -1.50
CA LEU A 101 4.18 -10.70 -2.00
C LEU A 101 5.19 -11.43 -2.88
N GLU A 102 5.38 -10.92 -4.09
CA GLU A 102 6.42 -11.37 -5.00
C GLU A 102 7.46 -10.27 -5.18
N ARG A 103 8.75 -10.62 -5.16
CA ARG A 103 9.83 -9.69 -5.51
C ARG A 103 10.08 -9.70 -7.01
N TRP A 104 10.58 -8.59 -7.56
CA TRP A 104 11.08 -8.52 -8.93
C TRP A 104 12.20 -9.54 -9.19
#